data_AF-A0A969X3N6-F1
#
_entry.id   AF-A0A969X3N6-F1
#
_cell.length_a   1.000
_cell.length_b   1.000
_cell.length_c   1.000
_cell.angle_alpha   90.00
_cell.angle_beta   90.00
_cell.angle_gamma   90.00
#
_symmetry.space_group_name_H-M   'P 1'
#
loop_
_entity.id
_entity.type
_entity.pdbx_description
1 polymer ?
#
loop_
_entity_poly.entity_id
_entity_poly.type
_entity_poly.pdbx_seq_one_letter_code
_entity_poly.pdbx_strand_id
1 'polypeptide(L)'
;SQVGKVESFKSSFKGFNITSTDPLVIEYYSDVWYLDAEYNVTDWWPYYDYGEGPWHMMALGVLAETDEELAFSGDKSEALKVEWLSYISGPSLEILRENLDQALEEDYIPYAATLGKFISAEEAADRYNNLLNWYRIQGHFFVNSGPFYLNKVFPVEKTLTLTRYQDYQDPSGKWDLFGTPMIADLEVDGPGRVKSGEEAVFDAYVTFEDAPYPTADLKEVNYLLFDATGALVGKGLAEMVEEGLDSVTLSVDDTKALAAGSNKLEVIVVPSAVSIPTFAQIEFVTE
;
A
#
# COMPACT_ATOMS: atom_id res chain seq x y z
N SER A 1 -27.16 -17.45 2.83
CA SER A 1 -26.43 -18.20 3.86
C SER A 1 -24.94 -18.22 3.58
N GLN A 2 -24.07 -17.98 4.58
CA GLN A 2 -22.59 -18.05 4.45
C GLN A 2 -22.01 -19.42 4.86
N VAL A 3 -22.87 -20.39 5.22
CA VAL A 3 -22.46 -21.70 5.76
C VAL A 3 -21.46 -22.42 4.85
N GLY A 4 -21.73 -22.48 3.54
CA GLY A 4 -20.82 -23.15 2.61
C GLY A 4 -19.41 -22.54 2.56
N LYS A 5 -19.30 -21.21 2.65
CA LYS A 5 -17.99 -20.53 2.69
C LYS A 5 -17.25 -20.85 3.99
N VAL A 6 -17.95 -20.83 5.13
CA VAL A 6 -17.37 -21.14 6.43
C VAL A 6 -16.89 -22.59 6.50
N GLU A 7 -17.66 -23.55 6.02
CA GLU A 7 -17.27 -24.96 6.01
C GLU A 7 -16.07 -25.20 5.08
N SER A 8 -16.04 -24.55 3.91
CA SER A 8 -14.88 -24.59 3.01
C SER A 8 -13.62 -24.04 3.70
N PHE A 9 -13.71 -22.87 4.34
CA PHE A 9 -12.62 -22.29 5.12
C PHE A 9 -12.14 -23.24 6.22
N LYS A 10 -13.04 -23.74 7.07
CA LYS A 10 -12.72 -24.66 8.17
C LYS A 10 -12.09 -25.98 7.72
N SER A 11 -12.39 -26.44 6.51
CA SER A 11 -11.83 -27.70 5.99
C SER A 11 -10.31 -27.64 5.79
N SER A 12 -9.77 -26.45 5.52
CA SER A 12 -8.36 -26.26 5.16
C SER A 12 -7.58 -25.43 6.17
N PHE A 13 -8.23 -24.48 6.87
CA PHE A 13 -7.61 -23.65 7.90
C PHE A 13 -7.13 -24.49 9.10
N LYS A 14 -5.85 -24.33 9.47
CA LYS A 14 -5.23 -25.04 10.62
C LYS A 14 -4.98 -24.15 11.82
N GLY A 15 -4.83 -22.85 11.61
CA GLY A 15 -4.61 -21.90 12.70
C GLY A 15 -3.87 -20.66 12.22
N PHE A 16 -3.75 -19.69 13.13
CA PHE A 16 -2.81 -18.59 13.00
C PHE A 16 -2.15 -18.32 14.35
N ASN A 17 -1.01 -17.64 14.31
CA ASN A 17 -0.28 -17.22 15.50
C ASN A 17 0.30 -15.82 15.28
N ILE A 18 0.02 -14.89 16.19
CA ILE A 18 0.61 -13.55 16.16
C ILE A 18 1.93 -13.62 16.93
N THR A 19 3.05 -13.68 16.22
CA THR A 19 4.39 -13.83 16.82
C THR A 19 5.03 -12.51 17.19
N SER A 20 4.58 -11.41 16.58
CA SER A 20 5.02 -10.05 16.89
C SER A 20 3.90 -9.07 16.58
N THR A 21 3.77 -8.02 17.39
CA THR A 21 2.82 -6.90 17.16
C THR A 21 3.50 -5.65 16.63
N ASP A 22 4.84 -5.55 16.72
CA ASP A 22 5.62 -4.43 16.22
C ASP A 22 7.04 -4.88 15.79
N PRO A 23 7.31 -5.06 14.48
CA PRO A 23 6.33 -5.04 13.39
C PRO A 23 5.34 -6.20 13.53
N LEU A 24 4.14 -6.06 12.96
CA LEU A 24 3.13 -7.11 12.97
C LEU A 24 3.62 -8.32 12.16
N VAL A 25 3.72 -9.49 12.80
CA VAL A 25 4.06 -10.77 12.16
C VAL A 25 3.02 -11.80 12.55
N ILE A 26 2.38 -12.39 11.53
CA ILE A 26 1.33 -13.40 11.69
C ILE A 26 1.76 -14.63 10.92
N GLU A 27 1.87 -15.76 11.62
CA GLU A 27 2.00 -17.07 11.00
C GLU A 27 0.60 -17.58 10.68
N TYR A 28 0.39 -18.03 9.43
CA TYR A 28 -0.88 -18.60 8.97
C TYR A 28 -0.66 -20.03 8.47
N TYR A 29 -1.47 -20.95 8.96
CA TYR A 29 -1.37 -22.37 8.65
C TYR A 29 -2.62 -22.86 7.93
N SER A 30 -2.45 -23.42 6.73
CA SER A 30 -3.54 -23.88 5.88
C SER A 30 -3.09 -25.06 5.00
N ASP A 31 -4.03 -25.94 4.65
CA ASP A 31 -3.83 -26.98 3.62
C ASP A 31 -4.10 -26.44 2.19
N VAL A 32 -4.56 -25.19 2.05
CA VAL A 32 -4.69 -24.54 0.73
C VAL A 32 -3.30 -24.17 0.24
N TRP A 33 -2.96 -24.63 -0.96
CA TRP A 33 -1.74 -24.21 -1.63
C TRP A 33 -1.95 -24.02 -3.13
N TYR A 34 -1.17 -23.12 -3.70
CA TYR A 34 -1.12 -22.81 -5.13
C TYR A 34 0.30 -23.03 -5.65
N LEU A 35 0.44 -23.21 -6.97
CA LEU A 35 1.76 -23.36 -7.60
C LEU A 35 2.59 -22.09 -7.47
N ASP A 36 1.93 -20.93 -7.60
CA ASP A 36 2.56 -19.63 -7.48
C ASP A 36 2.64 -19.21 -6.01
N ALA A 37 3.85 -18.91 -5.53
CA ALA A 37 4.13 -18.68 -4.12
C ALA A 37 3.36 -17.45 -3.57
N GLU A 38 3.18 -16.42 -4.39
CA GLU A 38 2.44 -15.20 -4.05
C GLU A 38 0.98 -15.47 -3.69
N TYR A 39 0.35 -16.51 -4.25
CA TYR A 39 -1.02 -16.90 -3.91
C TYR A 39 -1.12 -17.76 -2.64
N ASN A 40 0.01 -18.19 -2.09
CA ASN A 40 0.06 -18.90 -0.81
C ASN A 40 0.15 -17.93 0.39
N VAL A 41 0.25 -16.62 0.13
CA VAL A 41 0.26 -15.59 1.18
C VAL A 41 -1.17 -15.22 1.53
N THR A 42 -1.50 -15.26 2.82
CA THR A 42 -2.77 -14.77 3.35
C THR A 42 -2.48 -13.53 4.18
N ASP A 43 -2.98 -12.37 3.75
CA ASP A 43 -3.03 -11.21 4.61
C ASP A 43 -4.20 -11.32 5.60
N TRP A 44 -4.03 -10.69 6.76
CA TRP A 44 -5.05 -10.63 7.82
C TRP A 44 -5.61 -9.22 7.93
N TRP A 45 -5.70 -8.51 6.80
CA TRP A 45 -6.36 -7.21 6.79
C TRP A 45 -7.84 -7.40 7.14
N PRO A 46 -8.41 -6.67 8.13
CA PRO A 46 -9.73 -6.95 8.69
C PRO A 46 -10.87 -6.46 7.77
N TYR A 47 -10.88 -6.92 6.52
CA TYR A 47 -11.82 -6.55 5.47
C TYR A 47 -12.95 -7.59 5.34
N TYR A 48 -14.19 -7.12 5.32
CA TYR A 48 -15.38 -8.00 5.23
C TYR A 48 -16.30 -7.64 4.04
N ASP A 49 -15.70 -7.46 2.85
CA ASP A 49 -16.32 -7.09 1.57
C ASP A 49 -16.79 -5.63 1.41
N TYR A 50 -17.10 -4.94 2.52
CA TYR A 50 -17.61 -3.56 2.51
C TYR A 50 -16.68 -2.56 3.19
N GLY A 51 -15.39 -2.90 3.28
CA GLY A 51 -14.40 -2.17 4.04
C GLY A 51 -13.95 -2.92 5.29
N GLU A 52 -13.18 -2.22 6.12
CA GLU A 52 -12.75 -2.71 7.42
C GLU A 52 -13.90 -2.86 8.40
N GLY A 53 -13.90 -3.97 9.13
CA GLY A 53 -14.86 -4.29 10.17
C GLY A 53 -14.25 -4.12 11.56
N PRO A 54 -14.26 -2.90 12.14
CA PRO A 54 -13.72 -2.70 13.47
C PRO A 54 -14.46 -3.58 14.50
N TRP A 55 -13.69 -4.25 15.37
CA TRP A 55 -14.23 -5.25 16.30
C TRP A 55 -15.35 -4.69 17.19
N HIS A 56 -15.25 -3.44 17.63
CA HIS A 56 -16.21 -2.81 18.55
C HIS A 56 -17.56 -2.53 17.88
N MET A 57 -17.57 -2.29 16.56
CA MET A 57 -18.80 -2.23 15.78
C MET A 57 -19.36 -3.64 15.55
N MET A 58 -18.51 -4.57 15.14
CA MET A 58 -18.92 -5.95 14.85
C MET A 58 -19.44 -6.69 16.08
N ALA A 59 -18.90 -6.39 17.26
CA ALA A 59 -19.34 -6.95 18.54
C ALA A 59 -20.82 -6.71 18.80
N LEU A 60 -21.35 -5.52 18.45
CA LEU A 60 -22.77 -5.21 18.63
C LEU A 60 -23.66 -6.12 17.78
N GLY A 61 -23.26 -6.35 16.52
CA GLY A 61 -23.96 -7.29 15.65
C GLY A 61 -23.82 -8.73 16.12
N VAL A 62 -22.67 -9.12 16.67
CA VAL A 62 -22.47 -10.47 17.23
C VAL A 62 -23.35 -10.70 18.45
N LEU A 63 -23.47 -9.73 19.37
CA LEU A 63 -24.37 -9.82 20.52
C LEU A 63 -25.83 -9.94 20.05
N ALA A 64 -26.30 -9.00 19.21
CA ALA A 64 -27.67 -9.01 18.70
C ALA A 64 -28.00 -10.29 17.89
N GLU A 65 -27.05 -10.84 17.15
CA GLU A 65 -27.20 -12.13 16.43
C GLU A 65 -27.29 -13.32 17.39
N THR A 66 -26.50 -13.28 18.48
CA THR A 66 -26.44 -14.33 19.49
C THR A 66 -27.74 -14.39 20.28
N ASP A 67 -28.31 -13.23 20.57
CA ASP A 67 -29.58 -13.07 21.28
C ASP A 67 -30.80 -13.19 20.35
N GLU A 68 -30.57 -13.50 19.07
CA GLU A 68 -31.61 -13.66 18.04
C GLU A 68 -32.48 -12.40 17.84
N GLU A 69 -31.96 -11.21 18.14
CA GLU A 69 -32.64 -9.93 17.95
C GLU A 69 -32.43 -9.34 16.55
N LEU A 70 -31.26 -9.64 15.96
CA LEU A 70 -30.90 -9.31 14.58
C LEU A 70 -30.35 -10.55 13.88
N ALA A 71 -30.30 -10.48 12.55
CA ALA A 71 -29.66 -11.51 11.73
C ALA A 71 -28.65 -10.90 10.74
N PHE A 72 -27.45 -11.45 10.61
CA PHE A 72 -26.42 -11.06 9.64
C PHE A 72 -26.80 -11.44 8.19
N SER A 73 -27.72 -12.39 8.02
CA SER A 73 -28.14 -12.87 6.71
C SER A 73 -29.65 -12.82 6.53
N GLY A 74 -30.09 -12.50 5.30
CA GLY A 74 -31.50 -12.46 4.93
C GLY A 74 -32.23 -13.79 5.24
N ASP A 75 -31.64 -14.94 4.89
CA ASP A 75 -32.27 -16.24 5.15
C ASP A 75 -32.56 -16.47 6.64
N LYS A 76 -31.62 -16.08 7.53
CA LYS A 76 -31.79 -16.22 8.99
C LYS A 76 -32.77 -15.17 9.54
N SER A 77 -32.73 -13.94 9.02
CA SER A 77 -33.71 -12.89 9.31
C SER A 77 -35.13 -13.38 9.03
N GLU A 78 -35.38 -13.98 7.86
CA GLU A 78 -36.68 -14.52 7.49
C GLU A 78 -37.11 -15.68 8.39
N ALA A 79 -36.19 -16.61 8.68
CA ALA A 79 -36.47 -17.78 9.51
C ALA A 79 -36.83 -17.42 10.96
N LEU A 80 -36.08 -16.49 11.56
CA LEU A 80 -36.30 -16.01 12.94
C LEU A 80 -37.36 -14.90 13.03
N LYS A 81 -37.75 -14.31 11.89
CA LYS A 81 -38.65 -13.15 11.79
C LYS A 81 -38.11 -11.92 12.55
N VAL A 82 -36.81 -11.69 12.42
CA VAL A 82 -36.08 -10.58 13.03
C VAL A 82 -35.51 -9.68 11.93
N GLU A 83 -35.13 -8.45 12.26
CA GLU A 83 -34.61 -7.52 11.27
C GLU A 83 -33.27 -8.01 10.69
N TRP A 84 -33.06 -7.83 9.38
CA TRP A 84 -31.76 -8.05 8.78
C TRP A 84 -30.85 -6.91 9.21
N LEU A 85 -29.78 -7.25 9.93
CA LEU A 85 -28.84 -6.30 10.52
C LEU A 85 -28.41 -5.21 9.54
N SER A 86 -28.64 -3.97 9.93
CA SER A 86 -28.10 -2.77 9.30
C SER A 86 -27.41 -1.88 10.32
N TYR A 87 -26.13 -1.57 10.08
CA TYR A 87 -25.39 -0.61 10.91
C TYR A 87 -25.71 0.85 10.58
N ILE A 88 -26.50 1.12 9.54
CA ILE A 88 -26.68 2.47 8.97
C ILE A 88 -28.10 3.01 9.08
N SER A 89 -29.10 2.17 9.33
CA SER A 89 -30.51 2.58 9.28
C SER A 89 -31.47 1.54 9.86
N GLY A 90 -32.72 1.96 10.06
CA GLY A 90 -33.83 1.05 10.36
C GLY A 90 -33.89 0.64 11.83
N PRO A 91 -34.79 -0.30 12.17
CA PRO A 91 -34.99 -0.78 13.54
C PRO A 91 -33.72 -1.36 14.19
N SER A 92 -32.76 -1.83 13.36
CA SER A 92 -31.47 -2.32 13.83
C SER A 92 -30.72 -1.32 14.71
N LEU A 93 -30.86 -0.02 14.48
CA LEU A 93 -30.08 0.99 15.22
C LEU A 93 -30.47 1.07 16.70
N GLU A 94 -31.74 0.82 17.05
CA GLU A 94 -32.17 0.80 18.45
C GLU A 94 -31.63 -0.44 19.17
N ILE A 95 -31.73 -1.60 18.54
CA ILE A 95 -31.18 -2.87 19.06
C ILE A 95 -29.65 -2.78 19.23
N LEU A 96 -28.93 -2.26 18.24
CA LEU A 96 -27.48 -2.06 18.33
C LEU A 96 -27.10 -1.07 19.44
N ARG A 97 -27.96 -0.08 19.73
CA ARG A 97 -27.75 0.88 20.81
C ARG A 97 -27.88 0.23 22.18
N GLU A 98 -28.86 -0.65 22.36
CA GLU A 98 -29.07 -1.45 23.57
C GLU A 98 -27.88 -2.41 23.79
N ASN A 99 -27.46 -3.11 22.74
CA ASN A 99 -26.28 -3.98 22.77
C ASN A 99 -24.97 -3.22 23.10
N LEU A 100 -24.87 -1.94 22.71
CA LEU A 100 -23.74 -1.09 23.10
C LEU A 100 -23.78 -0.71 24.58
N ASP A 101 -24.97 -0.48 25.15
CA ASP A 101 -25.11 -0.25 26.59
C ASP A 101 -24.76 -1.51 27.38
N GLN A 102 -25.23 -2.66 26.93
CA GLN A 102 -24.86 -3.94 27.51
C GLN A 102 -23.34 -4.17 27.46
N ALA A 103 -22.71 -3.95 26.29
CA ALA A 103 -21.26 -4.13 26.15
C ALA A 103 -20.45 -3.22 27.08
N LEU A 104 -20.93 -2.00 27.34
CA LEU A 104 -20.32 -1.07 28.31
C LEU A 104 -20.56 -1.50 29.76
N GLU A 105 -21.75 -1.98 30.10
CA GLU A 105 -22.09 -2.42 31.47
C GLU A 105 -21.34 -3.70 31.86
N GLU A 106 -21.12 -4.60 30.90
CA GLU A 106 -20.49 -5.90 31.12
C GLU A 106 -18.96 -5.91 30.90
N ASP A 107 -18.35 -4.75 30.59
CA ASP A 107 -16.94 -4.66 30.17
C ASP A 107 -16.60 -5.66 29.04
N TYR A 108 -17.52 -5.79 28.07
CA TYR A 108 -17.49 -6.89 27.10
C TYR A 108 -16.29 -6.80 26.16
N ILE A 109 -15.53 -7.90 26.03
CA ILE A 109 -14.47 -8.05 25.03
C ILE A 109 -14.79 -9.28 24.17
N PRO A 110 -15.10 -9.13 22.86
CA PRO A 110 -15.40 -10.28 22.01
C PRO A 110 -14.16 -11.18 21.90
N TYR A 111 -14.38 -12.50 21.95
CA TYR A 111 -13.30 -13.49 21.95
C TYR A 111 -12.21 -13.19 22.99
N ALA A 112 -12.60 -12.87 24.24
CA ALA A 112 -11.72 -12.41 25.31
C ALA A 112 -10.44 -13.25 25.52
N ALA A 113 -10.49 -14.57 25.32
CA ALA A 113 -9.32 -15.45 25.41
C ALA A 113 -8.20 -15.12 24.39
N THR A 114 -8.56 -14.43 23.30
CA THR A 114 -7.65 -13.98 22.25
C THR A 114 -7.49 -12.46 22.29
N LEU A 115 -8.59 -11.70 22.11
CA LEU A 115 -8.51 -10.23 22.01
C LEU A 115 -8.05 -9.57 23.31
N GLY A 116 -8.44 -10.11 24.46
CA GLY A 116 -8.03 -9.59 25.78
C GLY A 116 -6.53 -9.74 26.08
N LYS A 117 -5.75 -10.38 25.20
CA LYS A 117 -4.28 -10.37 25.26
C LYS A 117 -3.67 -9.13 24.64
N PHE A 118 -4.42 -8.41 23.80
CA PHE A 118 -3.95 -7.29 22.99
C PHE A 118 -4.55 -5.95 23.42
N ILE A 119 -5.66 -5.97 24.16
CA ILE A 119 -6.30 -4.77 24.68
C ILE A 119 -6.67 -4.97 26.15
N SER A 120 -6.66 -3.87 26.89
CA SER A 120 -7.20 -3.76 28.24
C SER A 120 -8.72 -3.53 28.22
N ALA A 121 -9.36 -3.74 29.37
CA ALA A 121 -10.77 -3.39 29.56
C ALA A 121 -11.01 -1.88 29.43
N GLU A 122 -10.06 -1.04 29.86
CA GLU A 122 -10.13 0.42 29.69
C GLU A 122 -10.12 0.81 28.22
N GLU A 123 -9.21 0.25 27.41
CA GLU A 123 -9.18 0.50 25.97
C GLU A 123 -10.46 0.01 25.27
N ALA A 124 -11.04 -1.11 25.72
CA ALA A 124 -12.31 -1.60 25.20
C ALA A 124 -13.46 -0.62 25.52
N ALA A 125 -13.55 -0.16 26.76
CA ALA A 125 -14.53 0.83 27.20
C ALA A 125 -14.38 2.16 26.43
N ASP A 126 -13.16 2.62 26.21
CA ASP A 126 -12.89 3.83 25.42
C ASP A 126 -13.35 3.67 23.96
N ARG A 127 -13.10 2.51 23.34
CA ARG A 127 -13.58 2.21 21.98
C ARG A 127 -15.11 2.23 21.89
N TYR A 128 -15.81 1.65 22.85
CA TYR A 128 -17.26 1.67 22.90
C TYR A 128 -17.83 3.07 23.18
N ASN A 129 -17.22 3.85 24.08
CA ASN A 129 -17.61 5.24 24.31
C ASN A 129 -17.41 6.10 23.05
N ASN A 130 -16.34 5.88 22.30
CA ASN A 130 -16.13 6.53 21.00
C ASN A 130 -17.21 6.14 19.99
N LEU A 131 -17.60 4.86 19.94
CA LEU A 131 -18.69 4.39 19.10
C LEU A 131 -20.06 4.99 19.51
N LEU A 132 -20.30 5.17 20.80
CA LEU A 132 -21.49 5.87 21.30
C LEU A 132 -21.52 7.33 20.85
N ASN A 133 -20.39 8.03 20.94
CA ASN A 133 -20.26 9.40 20.46
C ASN A 133 -20.43 9.49 18.94
N TRP A 134 -19.89 8.52 18.20
CA TRP A 134 -20.11 8.38 16.77
C TRP A 134 -21.61 8.27 16.44
N TYR A 135 -22.32 7.37 17.11
CA TYR A 135 -23.76 7.22 16.93
C TYR A 135 -24.53 8.51 17.26
N ARG A 136 -24.18 9.21 18.35
CA ARG A 136 -24.81 10.50 18.71
C ARG A 136 -24.62 11.58 17.64
N ILE A 137 -23.46 11.60 16.97
CA ILE A 137 -23.14 12.62 15.97
C ILE A 137 -23.67 12.23 14.60
N GLN A 138 -23.40 11.01 14.14
CA GLN A 138 -23.72 10.55 12.78
C GLN A 138 -25.12 9.94 12.68
N GLY A 139 -25.62 9.33 13.76
CA GLY A 139 -26.92 8.66 13.80
C GLY A 139 -26.87 7.20 13.39
N HIS A 140 -25.69 6.60 13.32
CA HIS A 140 -25.50 5.20 12.92
C HIS A 140 -24.22 4.61 13.54
N PHE A 141 -24.02 3.29 13.40
CA PHE A 141 -22.87 2.56 13.97
C PHE A 141 -21.79 2.21 12.95
N PHE A 142 -22.03 2.46 11.66
CA PHE A 142 -21.03 2.17 10.63
C PHE A 142 -19.79 3.06 10.76
N VAL A 143 -18.65 2.45 11.13
CA VAL A 143 -17.34 3.08 11.28
C VAL A 143 -16.35 2.36 10.36
N ASN A 144 -15.50 3.14 9.70
CA ASN A 144 -14.45 2.65 8.80
C ASN A 144 -13.23 3.58 8.89
N SER A 145 -12.08 3.17 8.37
CA SER A 145 -10.81 3.91 8.39
C SER A 145 -10.41 4.51 7.03
N GLY A 146 -11.30 4.48 6.04
CA GLY A 146 -11.06 4.98 4.69
C GLY A 146 -10.95 6.51 4.59
N PRO A 147 -10.64 7.03 3.38
CA PRO A 147 -10.46 8.47 3.12
C PRO A 147 -11.74 9.30 3.30
N PHE A 148 -12.90 8.64 3.30
CA PHE A 148 -14.19 9.23 3.56
C PHE A 148 -14.93 8.42 4.62
N TYR A 149 -15.70 9.11 5.45
CA TYR A 149 -16.63 8.47 6.36
C TYR A 149 -18.08 8.77 5.97
N LEU A 150 -18.97 7.86 6.35
CA LEU A 150 -20.41 8.01 6.20
C LEU A 150 -20.92 9.04 7.22
N ASN A 151 -21.46 10.16 6.74
CA ASN A 151 -21.90 11.27 7.59
C ASN A 151 -23.41 11.16 7.90
N LYS A 152 -24.24 11.11 6.87
CA LYS A 152 -25.70 10.95 7.02
C LYS A 152 -26.27 9.97 6.03
N VAL A 153 -27.31 9.29 6.44
CA VAL A 153 -28.06 8.32 5.66
C VAL A 153 -29.53 8.71 5.68
N PHE A 154 -30.15 8.73 4.50
CA PHE A 154 -31.54 9.10 4.29
C PHE A 154 -32.25 7.95 3.57
N PRO A 155 -32.72 6.91 4.30
CA PRO A 155 -33.22 5.68 3.69
C PRO A 155 -34.48 5.88 2.82
N VAL A 156 -35.34 6.84 3.18
CA VAL A 156 -36.58 7.14 2.45
C VAL A 156 -36.25 7.78 1.10
N GLU A 157 -35.34 8.76 1.10
CA GLU A 157 -34.84 9.46 -0.07
C GLU A 157 -33.84 8.64 -0.88
N LYS A 158 -33.35 7.52 -0.32
CA LYS A 158 -32.29 6.67 -0.88
C LYS A 158 -31.02 7.45 -1.20
N THR A 159 -30.66 8.37 -0.31
CA THR A 159 -29.43 9.16 -0.43
C THR A 159 -28.57 9.02 0.82
N LEU A 160 -27.27 9.26 0.66
CA LEU A 160 -26.33 9.34 1.77
C LEU A 160 -25.32 10.45 1.47
N THR A 161 -24.63 10.91 2.51
CA THR A 161 -23.56 11.91 2.41
C THR A 161 -22.27 11.33 2.97
N LEU A 162 -21.18 11.57 2.24
CA LEU A 162 -19.83 11.22 2.65
C LEU A 162 -19.07 12.49 3.01
N THR A 163 -18.16 12.41 3.97
CA THR A 163 -17.27 13.52 4.32
C THR A 163 -15.84 13.04 4.36
N ARG A 164 -14.93 13.82 3.78
CA ARG A 164 -13.50 13.49 3.76
C ARG A 164 -12.95 13.49 5.18
N TYR A 165 -12.29 12.40 5.54
CA TYR A 165 -11.51 12.32 6.77
C TYR A 165 -10.20 13.11 6.58
N GLN A 166 -10.07 14.25 7.28
CA GLN A 166 -8.94 15.16 7.07
C GLN A 166 -7.61 14.57 7.53
N ASP A 167 -7.66 13.67 8.52
CA ASP A 167 -6.49 13.01 9.09
C ASP A 167 -6.19 11.66 8.40
N TYR A 168 -6.75 11.43 7.20
CA TYR A 168 -6.36 10.27 6.40
C TYR A 168 -4.89 10.39 6.00
N GLN A 169 -4.14 9.29 6.15
CA GLN A 169 -2.68 9.27 5.96
C GLN A 169 -2.23 9.77 4.59
N ASP A 170 -3.05 9.52 3.56
CA ASP A 170 -2.73 9.89 2.19
C ASP A 170 -3.38 11.24 1.85
N PRO A 171 -2.58 12.26 1.45
CA PRO A 171 -3.15 13.50 0.95
C PRO A 171 -3.94 13.25 -0.34
N SER A 172 -4.92 14.11 -0.63
CA SER A 172 -5.80 13.94 -1.80
C SER A 172 -5.04 13.91 -3.13
N GLY A 173 -3.89 14.57 -3.21
CA GLY A 173 -3.04 14.60 -4.40
C GLY A 173 -1.94 13.53 -4.43
N LYS A 174 -1.93 12.58 -3.48
CA LYS A 174 -0.89 11.52 -3.43
C LYS A 174 -0.73 10.80 -4.77
N TRP A 175 -1.83 10.59 -5.48
CA TRP A 175 -1.87 9.84 -6.74
C TRP A 175 -1.75 10.71 -7.98
N ASP A 176 -1.60 12.03 -7.83
CA ASP A 176 -1.45 12.97 -8.94
C ASP A 176 -0.17 12.68 -9.75
N LEU A 177 0.83 12.05 -9.12
CA LEU A 177 2.07 11.60 -9.76
C LEU A 177 1.83 10.61 -10.91
N PHE A 178 0.68 9.94 -10.95
CA PHE A 178 0.30 9.04 -12.04
C PHE A 178 -0.46 9.74 -13.17
N GLY A 179 -0.76 11.04 -13.04
CA GLY A 179 -1.44 11.82 -14.07
C GLY A 179 -0.57 12.11 -15.30
N THR A 180 0.74 12.25 -15.09
CA THR A 180 1.74 12.45 -16.16
C THR A 180 2.83 11.39 -16.00
N PRO A 181 3.15 10.60 -17.05
CA PRO A 181 4.22 9.62 -16.95
C PRO A 181 5.56 10.33 -16.79
N MET A 182 6.24 10.10 -15.66
CA MET A 182 7.57 10.63 -15.36
C MET A 182 8.67 9.97 -16.21
N ILE A 183 8.64 10.16 -17.53
CA ILE A 183 9.70 9.71 -18.44
C ILE A 183 10.89 10.66 -18.27
N ALA A 184 12.07 10.12 -17.94
CA ALA A 184 13.25 10.95 -17.75
C ALA A 184 13.73 11.54 -19.09
N ASP A 185 14.14 12.81 -19.06
CA ASP A 185 15.00 13.43 -20.05
C ASP A 185 16.46 13.31 -19.58
N LEU A 186 17.35 12.94 -20.51
CA LEU A 186 18.75 12.66 -20.19
C LEU A 186 19.68 13.42 -21.13
N GLU A 187 20.60 14.18 -20.56
CA GLU A 187 21.70 14.83 -21.26
C GLU A 187 23.04 14.35 -20.69
N VAL A 188 24.02 14.10 -21.55
CA VAL A 188 25.36 13.69 -21.12
C VAL A 188 26.36 14.71 -21.65
N ASP A 189 27.14 15.30 -20.74
CA ASP A 189 28.20 16.24 -21.04
C ASP A 189 29.55 15.71 -20.56
N GLY A 190 30.63 16.19 -21.17
CA GLY A 190 31.98 15.78 -20.80
C GLY A 190 33.03 16.13 -21.84
N PRO A 191 34.27 15.68 -21.62
CA PRO A 191 35.37 16.04 -22.50
C PRO A 191 35.22 15.37 -23.88
N GLY A 192 35.19 16.18 -24.95
CA GLY A 192 35.22 15.66 -26.33
C GLY A 192 36.56 15.02 -26.72
N ARG A 193 37.59 15.10 -25.85
CA ARG A 193 38.90 14.45 -26.01
C ARG A 193 39.37 13.88 -24.69
N VAL A 194 39.78 12.62 -24.71
CA VAL A 194 40.30 11.90 -23.54
C VAL A 194 41.70 11.41 -23.85
N LYS A 195 42.68 11.75 -23.02
CA LYS A 195 44.04 11.28 -23.20
C LYS A 195 44.20 9.88 -22.62
N SER A 196 44.80 8.97 -23.38
CA SER A 196 44.98 7.59 -22.92
C SER A 196 45.82 7.54 -21.64
N GLY A 197 45.30 6.88 -20.60
CA GLY A 197 45.95 6.77 -19.29
C GLY A 197 45.76 7.97 -18.38
N GLU A 198 44.83 8.86 -18.69
CA GLU A 198 44.30 9.87 -17.77
C GLU A 198 42.85 9.55 -17.41
N GLU A 199 42.42 10.01 -16.23
CA GLU A 199 41.02 9.89 -15.80
C GLU A 199 40.15 10.88 -16.61
N ALA A 200 38.92 10.47 -16.92
CA ALA A 200 37.94 11.32 -17.59
C ALA A 200 36.58 11.22 -16.90
N VAL A 201 35.96 12.36 -16.65
CA VAL A 201 34.68 12.48 -15.95
C VAL A 201 33.64 12.99 -16.94
N PHE A 202 32.48 12.34 -16.95
CA PHE A 202 31.31 12.71 -17.74
C PHE A 202 30.13 12.92 -16.79
N ASP A 203 29.35 13.96 -17.05
CA ASP A 203 28.18 14.33 -16.25
C ASP A 203 26.92 13.89 -16.99
N ALA A 204 25.99 13.27 -16.27
CA ALA A 204 24.70 12.83 -16.76
C ALA A 204 23.59 13.58 -16.01
N TYR A 205 22.93 14.50 -16.72
CA TYR A 205 21.83 15.29 -16.19
C TYR A 205 20.51 14.56 -16.44
N VAL A 206 19.86 14.16 -15.36
CA VAL A 206 18.59 13.43 -15.38
C VAL A 206 17.47 14.36 -14.90
N THR A 207 16.53 14.67 -15.77
CA THR A 207 15.47 15.65 -15.49
C THR A 207 14.08 15.13 -15.88
N PHE A 208 13.05 15.78 -15.35
CA PHE A 208 11.66 15.64 -15.78
C PHE A 208 10.97 17.00 -15.65
N GLU A 209 10.34 17.47 -16.74
CA GLU A 209 9.70 18.80 -16.80
C GLU A 209 10.62 19.93 -16.31
N ASP A 210 11.88 19.94 -16.77
CA ASP A 210 12.92 20.91 -16.42
C ASP A 210 13.32 20.94 -14.93
N ALA A 211 12.91 19.94 -14.14
CA ALA A 211 13.31 19.75 -12.75
C ALA A 211 14.21 18.51 -12.60
N PRO A 212 15.10 18.48 -11.59
CA PRO A 212 15.87 17.27 -11.25
C PRO A 212 14.98 16.06 -11.04
N TYR A 213 15.34 14.93 -11.66
CA TYR A 213 14.62 13.68 -11.47
C TYR A 213 14.88 13.14 -10.05
N PRO A 214 13.84 12.78 -9.26
CA PRO A 214 14.05 12.28 -7.90
C PRO A 214 14.81 10.94 -7.90
N THR A 215 15.95 10.89 -7.22
CA THR A 215 16.76 9.66 -7.17
C THR A 215 16.01 8.49 -6.53
N ALA A 216 15.10 8.75 -5.60
CA ALA A 216 14.24 7.73 -4.99
C ALA A 216 13.36 6.99 -6.01
N ASP A 217 13.09 7.62 -7.16
CA ASP A 217 12.31 7.08 -8.27
C ASP A 217 13.19 6.56 -9.43
N LEU A 218 14.49 6.42 -9.21
CA LEU A 218 15.44 5.78 -10.12
C LEU A 218 15.87 4.43 -9.56
N LYS A 219 15.78 3.38 -10.39
CA LYS A 219 16.30 2.06 -10.03
C LYS A 219 17.83 2.03 -10.11
N GLU A 220 18.37 2.54 -11.22
CA GLU A 220 19.81 2.57 -11.50
C GLU A 220 20.10 3.51 -12.69
N VAL A 221 21.31 4.10 -12.69
CA VAL A 221 21.90 4.81 -13.83
C VAL A 221 23.13 4.04 -14.27
N ASN A 222 23.07 3.43 -15.45
CA ASN A 222 24.14 2.62 -16.01
C ASN A 222 24.89 3.39 -17.08
N TYR A 223 26.15 3.03 -17.31
CA TYR A 223 26.87 3.43 -18.51
C TYR A 223 27.44 2.22 -19.27
N LEU A 224 27.55 2.37 -20.58
CA LEU A 224 28.22 1.46 -21.50
C LEU A 224 29.29 2.25 -22.26
N LEU A 225 30.50 1.71 -22.31
CA LEU A 225 31.64 2.30 -23.01
C LEU A 225 32.01 1.47 -24.22
N PHE A 226 31.94 2.07 -25.39
CA PHE A 226 32.27 1.46 -26.67
C PHE A 226 33.53 2.08 -27.26
N ASP A 227 34.41 1.24 -27.78
CA ASP A 227 35.62 1.69 -28.45
C ASP A 227 35.37 2.11 -29.92
N ALA A 228 36.41 2.61 -30.59
CA ALA A 228 36.36 3.02 -32.00
C ALA A 228 36.04 1.91 -33.01
N THR A 229 36.03 0.63 -32.58
CA THR A 229 35.58 -0.50 -33.39
C THR A 229 34.09 -0.82 -33.19
N GLY A 230 33.45 -0.15 -32.23
CA GLY A 230 32.09 -0.43 -31.77
C GLY A 230 32.02 -1.59 -30.77
N ALA A 231 33.16 -2.07 -30.25
CA ALA A 231 33.18 -3.12 -29.24
C ALA A 231 32.88 -2.54 -27.86
N LEU A 232 32.05 -3.23 -27.08
CA LEU A 232 31.81 -2.89 -25.68
C LEU A 232 33.06 -3.23 -24.85
N VAL A 233 33.73 -2.21 -24.35
CA VAL A 233 34.98 -2.35 -23.58
C VAL A 233 34.82 -2.03 -22.10
N GLY A 234 33.72 -1.38 -21.70
CA GLY A 234 33.44 -1.08 -20.30
C GLY A 234 31.94 -0.95 -20.03
N LYS A 235 31.56 -1.16 -18.78
CA LYS A 235 30.21 -0.88 -18.27
C LYS A 235 30.26 -0.68 -16.75
N GLY A 236 29.33 0.08 -16.22
CA GLY A 236 29.24 0.29 -14.78
C GLY A 236 28.01 1.11 -14.39
N LEU A 237 27.98 1.52 -13.13
CA LEU A 237 26.99 2.44 -12.60
C LEU A 237 27.59 3.84 -12.56
N ALA A 238 26.78 4.84 -12.88
CA ALA A 238 27.13 6.22 -12.59
C ALA A 238 26.98 6.48 -11.08
N GLU A 239 27.80 7.39 -10.56
CA GLU A 239 27.77 7.80 -9.16
C GLU A 239 26.91 9.06 -9.01
N MET A 240 25.90 9.01 -8.15
CA MET A 240 25.08 10.19 -7.86
C MET A 240 25.93 11.27 -7.21
N VAL A 241 25.96 12.45 -7.83
CA VAL A 241 26.63 13.65 -7.30
C VAL A 241 25.64 14.47 -6.49
N GLU A 242 24.50 14.78 -7.10
CA GLU A 242 23.36 15.44 -6.49
C GLU A 242 22.06 15.04 -7.20
N GLU A 243 20.91 15.52 -6.73
CA GLU A 243 19.63 15.17 -7.31
C GLU A 243 19.56 15.64 -8.77
N GLY A 244 19.26 14.72 -9.70
CA GLY A 244 19.28 14.96 -11.14
C GLY A 244 20.67 15.06 -11.78
N LEU A 245 21.76 14.77 -11.06
CA LEU A 245 23.11 14.73 -11.61
C LEU A 245 23.88 13.48 -11.16
N ASP A 246 24.20 12.63 -12.11
CA ASP A 246 25.07 11.47 -11.95
C ASP A 246 26.38 11.68 -12.70
N SER A 247 27.46 11.06 -12.23
CA SER A 247 28.78 11.15 -12.84
C SER A 247 29.33 9.80 -13.23
N VAL A 248 29.89 9.72 -14.43
CA VAL A 248 30.62 8.56 -14.94
C VAL A 248 32.10 8.89 -14.97
N THR A 249 32.87 8.26 -14.10
CA THR A 249 34.33 8.39 -14.07
C THR A 249 34.97 7.21 -14.78
N LEU A 250 35.62 7.46 -15.92
CA LEU A 250 36.47 6.50 -16.61
C LEU A 250 37.85 6.51 -15.95
N SER A 251 38.25 5.37 -15.40
CA SER A 251 39.55 5.24 -14.75
C SER A 251 40.70 5.29 -15.76
N VAL A 252 41.92 5.49 -15.24
CA VAL A 252 43.16 5.41 -16.02
C VAL A 252 43.30 4.09 -16.79
N ASP A 253 42.79 3.00 -16.24
CA ASP A 253 42.86 1.69 -16.89
C ASP A 253 41.80 1.53 -17.99
N ASP A 254 40.60 2.10 -17.79
CA ASP A 254 39.55 2.17 -18.81
C ASP A 254 40.04 2.96 -20.03
N THR A 255 40.65 4.14 -19.82
CA THR A 255 41.13 4.99 -20.92
C THR A 255 42.37 4.45 -21.62
N LYS A 256 43.16 3.58 -20.97
CA LYS A 256 44.25 2.81 -21.61
C LYS A 256 43.74 1.67 -22.48
N ALA A 257 42.61 1.07 -22.11
CA ALA A 257 42.01 -0.03 -22.85
C ALA A 257 41.33 0.45 -24.14
N LEU A 258 41.01 1.74 -24.23
CA LEU A 258 40.40 2.35 -25.42
C LEU A 258 41.37 2.40 -26.60
N ALA A 259 40.88 1.97 -27.77
CA ALA A 259 41.56 2.22 -29.03
C ALA A 259 41.60 3.72 -29.33
N ALA A 260 42.69 4.19 -29.94
CA ALA A 260 42.78 5.56 -30.44
C ALA A 260 41.74 5.77 -31.55
N GLY A 261 40.96 6.84 -31.45
CA GLY A 261 39.84 7.10 -32.36
C GLY A 261 38.58 7.61 -31.66
N SER A 262 37.45 7.59 -32.37
CA SER A 262 36.15 8.01 -31.83
C SER A 262 35.55 6.91 -30.97
N ASN A 263 35.49 7.13 -29.66
CA ASN A 263 34.87 6.24 -28.69
C ASN A 263 33.51 6.81 -28.27
N LYS A 264 32.64 5.97 -27.72
CA LYS A 264 31.27 6.35 -27.35
C LYS A 264 30.97 5.96 -25.91
N LEU A 265 30.48 6.91 -25.13
CA LEU A 265 29.87 6.65 -23.82
C LEU A 265 28.35 6.75 -23.97
N GLU A 266 27.63 5.72 -23.57
CA GLU A 266 26.17 5.67 -23.57
C GLU A 266 25.69 5.51 -22.12
N VAL A 267 24.81 6.41 -21.68
CA VAL A 267 24.22 6.42 -20.34
C VAL A 267 22.76 5.99 -20.45
N ILE A 268 22.33 5.16 -19.51
CA ILE A 268 21.01 4.53 -19.46
C ILE A 268 20.41 4.79 -18.09
N VAL A 269 19.31 5.53 -18.04
CA VAL A 269 18.56 5.78 -16.82
C VAL A 269 17.35 4.86 -16.79
N VAL A 270 17.10 4.21 -15.64
CA VAL A 270 15.94 3.33 -15.44
C VAL A 270 15.02 3.88 -14.34
N PRO A 271 14.01 4.69 -14.71
CA PRO A 271 12.99 5.16 -13.78
C PRO A 271 12.13 4.01 -13.22
N SER A 272 12.00 3.92 -11.90
CA SER A 272 11.07 2.98 -11.27
C SER A 272 9.61 3.45 -11.35
N ALA A 273 9.38 4.76 -11.44
CA ALA A 273 8.04 5.35 -11.52
C ALA A 273 7.25 4.91 -12.77
N VAL A 274 7.93 4.75 -13.92
CA VAL A 274 7.30 4.37 -15.19
C VAL A 274 7.88 3.11 -15.84
N SER A 275 9.03 2.60 -15.36
CA SER A 275 9.72 1.43 -15.94
C SER A 275 10.07 1.58 -17.43
N ILE A 276 10.24 2.81 -17.92
CA ILE A 276 10.65 3.14 -19.30
C ILE A 276 12.08 3.70 -19.25
N PRO A 277 13.09 2.99 -19.77
CA PRO A 277 14.47 3.49 -19.76
C PRO A 277 14.68 4.63 -20.77
N THR A 278 15.51 5.60 -20.40
CA THR A 278 15.98 6.69 -21.27
C THR A 278 17.47 6.53 -21.55
N PHE A 279 17.88 6.87 -22.77
CA PHE A 279 19.25 6.69 -23.27
C PHE A 279 19.79 8.02 -23.79
N ALA A 280 21.05 8.30 -23.50
CA ALA A 280 21.80 9.40 -24.10
C ALA A 280 23.23 8.95 -24.35
N GLN A 281 23.88 9.54 -25.33
CA GLN A 281 25.23 9.17 -25.72
C GLN A 281 26.07 10.40 -26.05
N ILE A 282 27.36 10.30 -25.75
CA ILE A 282 28.38 11.28 -26.13
C ILE A 282 29.52 10.54 -26.84
N GLU A 283 30.01 11.16 -27.91
CA GLU A 283 31.21 10.71 -28.61
C GLU A 283 32.41 11.54 -28.19
N PHE A 284 33.55 10.89 -27.98
CA PHE A 284 34.80 11.56 -27.62
C PHE A 284 35.98 10.87 -28.30
N VAL A 285 37.05 11.62 -28.54
CA VAL A 285 38.24 11.08 -29.20
C VAL A 285 39.28 10.68 -28.16
N THR A 286 39.77 9.45 -28.21
CA THR A 286 40.94 9.04 -27.41
C THR A 286 42.23 9.19 -28.21
N GLU A 287 43.22 9.88 -27.62
CA GLU A 287 44.57 10.12 -28.18
C GLU A 287 45.71 9.77 -27.22
#